data_AF-A0A920IRR9-F1
#
_entry.id   AF-A0A920IRR9-F1
#
_cell.length_a   1.000
_cell.length_b   1.000
_cell.length_c   1.000
_cell.angle_alpha   90.00
_cell.angle_beta   90.00
_cell.angle_gamma   90.00
#
_symmetry.space_group_name_H-M   'P 1'
#
loop_
_entity.id
_entity.type
_entity.pdbx_description
1 polymer ?
#
loop_
_entity_poly.entity_id
_entity_poly.type
_entity_poly.pdbx_seq_one_letter_code
_entity_poly.pdbx_strand_id
1 'polypeptide(L)' 'MNGSFDKYFKEFNITPIASASLAQVHEAVLKDSEEKIVIKVLRPNIEKDVKEI' A
#
# COMPACT_ATOMS: atom_id res chain seq x y z
N MET A 1 -6.24 10.22 -6.31
CA MET A 1 -5.85 10.89 -5.05
C MET A 1 -5.17 12.20 -5.42
N ASN A 2 -5.79 13.36 -5.20
CA ASN A 2 -5.26 14.67 -5.63
C ASN A 2 -4.28 15.28 -4.60
N GLY A 3 -3.21 14.57 -4.28
CA GLY A 3 -2.10 15.11 -3.50
C GLY A 3 -0.90 14.19 -3.44
N SER A 4 0.28 14.76 -3.19
CA SER A 4 1.51 13.96 -3.04
C SER A 4 1.30 12.88 -2.00
N PHE A 5 1.61 11.63 -2.35
CA PHE A 5 1.49 10.47 -1.47
C PHE A 5 2.14 10.71 -0.10
N ASP A 6 3.28 11.39 -0.11
CA ASP A 6 4.09 11.73 1.07
C ASP A 6 3.38 12.67 2.04
N LYS A 7 2.29 13.33 1.64
CA LYS A 7 1.55 14.24 2.54
C LYS A 7 0.73 13.50 3.60
N TYR A 8 0.43 12.22 3.37
CA TYR A 8 -0.43 11.44 4.26
C TYR A 8 0.35 10.65 5.31
N PHE A 9 1.59 10.27 5.00
CA PHE A 9 2.36 9.34 5.82
C PHE A 9 3.58 10.02 6.44
N LYS A 10 3.73 9.86 7.75
CA LYS A 10 4.91 10.25 8.53
C LYS A 10 6.07 9.32 8.14
N GLU A 11 5.76 8.04 7.99
CA GLU A 11 6.66 7.00 7.53
C GLU A 11 5.92 6.04 6.60
N PHE A 12 6.60 5.56 5.58
CA PHE A 12 6.12 4.49 4.70
C PHE A 12 7.27 3.53 4.40
N ASN A 13 7.13 2.26 4.76
CA ASN A 13 8.15 1.25 4.51
C ASN A 13 8.05 0.73 3.07
N ILE A 14 9.02 1.11 2.23
CA ILE A 14 9.08 0.66 0.84
C ILE A 14 9.34 -0.85 0.71
N THR A 15 9.88 -1.48 1.74
CA THR A 15 10.08 -2.93 1.76
C THR A 15 8.77 -3.58 2.22
N PRO A 16 8.13 -4.40 1.37
CA PRO A 16 6.91 -5.08 1.77
C PRO A 16 7.19 -6.09 2.90
N ILE A 17 6.31 -6.13 3.89
CA ILE A 17 6.38 -7.09 5.00
C ILE A 17 5.72 -8.43 4.65
N ALA A 18 4.84 -8.43 3.64
CA ALA A 18 4.19 -9.63 3.14
C ALA A 18 3.76 -9.50 1.68
N SER A 19 3.59 -10.65 1.03
CA SER A 19 2.94 -10.76 -0.27
C SER A 19 1.52 -11.28 -0.07
N ALA A 20 0.52 -10.54 -0.53
CA ALA A 20 -0.83 -11.04 -0.72
C ALA A 20 -0.99 -11.54 -2.16
N SER A 21 -1.99 -12.39 -2.42
CA SER A 21 -2.23 -12.98 -3.76
C SER A 21 -2.11 -11.94 -4.89
N LEU A 22 -2.86 -10.84 -4.78
CA LEU A 22 -2.94 -9.79 -5.80
C LEU A 22 -2.20 -8.49 -5.43
N ALA A 23 -1.49 -8.47 -4.29
CA ALA A 23 -0.98 -7.23 -3.70
C ALA A 23 0.31 -7.44 -2.88
N GLN A 24 0.98 -6.35 -2.56
CA GLN A 24 2.06 -6.27 -1.58
C GLN A 24 1.56 -5.56 -0.33
N VAL A 25 2.08 -5.93 0.84
CA VAL A 25 1.66 -5.38 2.12
C VAL A 25 2.79 -4.54 2.69
N HIS A 26 2.52 -3.27 2.96
CA HIS A 26 3.49 -2.30 3.48
C HIS A 26 3.01 -1.73 4.82
N GLU A 27 3.95 -1.40 5.69
CA GLU A 27 3.68 -0.66 6.92
C GLU A 27 3.81 0.84 6.68
N ALA A 28 2.96 1.62 7.34
CA ALA A 28 3.05 3.07 7.32
C ALA A 28 2.57 3.67 8.64
N VAL A 29 2.93 4.94 8.87
CA VAL A 29 2.46 5.75 9.99
C VAL A 29 1.76 6.97 9.43
N LEU A 30 0.53 7.26 9.85
CA LEU A 30 -0.20 8.46 9.42
C LEU A 30 0.38 9.73 10.05
N LYS A 31 0.47 10.83 9.28
CA LYS A 31 0.95 12.12 9.81
C LYS A 31 0.03 12.73 10.85
N ASP A 32 -1.28 12.63 10.61
CA ASP A 32 -2.27 13.37 11.41
C ASP A 32 -2.54 12.71 12.77
N SER A 33 -2.47 11.38 12.85
CA SER A 33 -2.81 10.61 14.05
C SER A 33 -1.64 9.87 14.68
N GLU A 34 -0.49 9.80 14.00
CA GLU A 34 0.63 8.91 14.34
C GLU A 34 0.25 7.42 14.42
N GLU A 35 -0.90 7.04 13.88
CA GLU A 35 -1.38 5.67 13.88
C GLU A 35 -0.54 4.80 12.92
N LYS A 36 -0.13 3.62 13.41
CA LYS A 36 0.47 2.57 12.59
C LYS A 36 -0.60 1.83 11.81
N ILE A 37 -0.45 1.80 10.49
CA ILE A 37 -1.39 1.18 9.57
C ILE A 37 -0.69 0.23 8.61
N VAL A 38 -1.49 -0.58 7.93
CA VAL A 38 -1.05 -1.50 6.88
C VAL A 38 -1.70 -1.10 5.56
N ILE A 39 -0.88 -0.98 4.51
CA ILE A 39 -1.32 -0.59 3.16
C ILE A 39 -1.12 -1.78 2.22
N LYS A 40 -2.18 -2.16 1.52
CA LYS A 40 -2.13 -3.14 0.44
C LYS A 40 -1.96 -2.43 -0.90
N VAL A 41 -0.84 -2.65 -1.56
CA VAL A 41 -0.51 -2.09 -2.88
C VAL A 41 -0.74 -3.16 -3.94
N LEU A 42 -1.67 -2.94 -4.86
CA LEU A 42 -1.94 -3.90 -5.94
C LEU A 42 -0.70 -4.05 -6.84
N ARG A 43 -0.44 -5.29 -7.28
CA ARG A 43 0.66 -5.54 -8.22
C ARG A 43 0.35 -4.86 -9.57
N PRO A 44 1.37 -4.42 -10.33
CA PRO A 44 1.16 -3.93 -11.68
C PRO A 44 0.46 -4.99 -12.54
N ASN A 45 -0.42 -4.54 -13.45
CA ASN A 45 -1.12 -5.40 -14.43
C ASN A 45 -2.09 -6.44 -13.84
N ILE A 46 -2.52 -6.27 -12.59
CA ILE A 46 -3.41 -7.22 -11.91
C ILE A 46 -4.76 -7.47 -12.62
N GLU A 47 -5.19 -6.53 -13.46
CA GLU A 47 -6.44 -6.64 -14.24
C GLU A 47 -6.46 -7.89 -15.15
N LYS A 48 -5.28 -8.40 -15.54
CA LYS A 48 -5.18 -9.65 -16.31
C LYS A 48 -5.50 -10.87 -15.45
N ASP A 49 -5.03 -10.88 -14.21
CA ASP A 49 -5.19 -11.99 -13.28
C ASP A 49 -6.61 -12.06 -12.69
N VAL A 50 -7.30 -10.92 -12.57
CA VAL A 50 -8.69 -10.85 -12.04
C VAL A 50 -9.71 -11.42 -13.02
N LYS A 51 -9.40 -11.47 -14.33
CA LYS A 51 -10.34 -11.96 -15.37
C LYS A 51 -10.42 -13.50 -15.45
N GLU A 52 -9.54 -14.22 -14.77
CA GLU A 52 -9.47 -15.69 -14.74
C GLU A 52 -9.97 -16.29 -13.41
N ILE A 53 -10.63 -15.51 -12.55
CA ILE A 53 -11.25 -15.98 -11.30
C ILE A 53 -12.78 -16.03 -11.45
#